data_AF-A0A9D3MRL6-F1
#
_entry.id   AF-A0A9D3MRL6-F1
#
_cell.length_a   1.000
_cell.length_b   1.000
_cell.length_c   1.000
_cell.angle_alpha   90.00
_cell.angle_beta   90.00
_cell.angle_gamma   90.00
#
_symmetry.space_group_name_H-M   'P 1'
#
loop_
_entity.id
_entity.type
_entity.pdbx_description
1 polymer ?
#
loop_
_entity_poly.entity_id
_entity_poly.type
_entity_poly.pdbx_seq_one_letter_code
_entity_poly.pdbx_strand_id
1 'polypeptide(L)'
;MHSLAQEIKSFSKTNLRKQCTRVTTLSGRRIIETWKGSTVHVVEDAVTPGTACGYVQDNSWDLQVGVIKPYLLLASQDAAQDFGTLRKFKVSHILNVAYGVENAFTDLFIYKTLSILDLPDTVITSYFDECFQFINQAESEVKCAFVTQHFCIVPQAGTEVPIQFDLMERYLR
;
A
#
# COMPACT_ATOMS: atom_id res chain seq x y z
N MET A 1 -26.86 6.85 29.27
CA MET A 1 -25.96 6.45 28.17
C MET A 1 -26.19 4.98 27.92
N HIS A 2 -26.62 4.59 26.72
CA HIS A 2 -26.73 3.17 26.37
C HIS A 2 -25.32 2.62 26.14
N SER A 3 -25.10 1.35 26.47
CA SER A 3 -23.86 0.70 26.06
C SER A 3 -23.93 0.34 24.58
N LEU A 4 -22.78 0.32 23.89
CA LEU A 4 -22.69 -0.13 22.51
C LEU A 4 -23.38 -1.49 22.28
N ALA A 5 -23.24 -2.41 23.24
CA ALA A 5 -23.89 -3.72 23.18
C ALA A 5 -25.42 -3.67 23.23
N GLN A 6 -26.00 -2.70 23.95
CA GLN A 6 -27.45 -2.49 23.97
C GLN A 6 -27.94 -1.88 22.66
N GLU A 7 -27.20 -0.95 22.08
CA GLU A 7 -27.51 -0.34 20.79
C GLU A 7 -27.47 -1.38 19.66
N ILE A 8 -26.46 -2.24 19.61
CA ILE A 8 -26.38 -3.32 18.61
C ILE A 8 -27.55 -4.29 18.74
N LYS A 9 -27.98 -4.61 19.98
CA LYS A 9 -29.10 -5.53 20.24
C LYS A 9 -30.45 -4.93 19.87
N SER A 10 -30.65 -3.63 20.09
CA SER A 10 -31.91 -2.95 19.79
C SER A 10 -32.01 -2.47 18.34
N PHE A 11 -30.90 -2.47 17.59
CA PHE A 11 -30.85 -2.00 16.21
C PHE A 11 -31.64 -2.90 15.25
N SER A 12 -32.55 -2.29 14.47
CA SER A 12 -33.28 -3.02 13.43
C SER A 12 -32.43 -3.24 12.18
N LYS A 13 -32.23 -4.51 11.80
CA LYS A 13 -31.52 -4.88 10.56
C LYS A 13 -32.13 -4.27 9.30
N THR A 14 -33.41 -3.91 9.30
CA THR A 14 -34.08 -3.25 8.16
C THR A 14 -33.56 -1.84 7.88
N ASN A 15 -32.92 -1.20 8.87
CA ASN A 15 -32.33 0.12 8.74
C ASN A 15 -30.91 0.07 8.15
N LEU A 16 -30.33 -1.13 7.99
CA LEU A 16 -29.05 -1.28 7.28
C LEU A 16 -29.24 -1.02 5.80
N ARG A 17 -28.30 -0.30 5.20
CA ARG A 17 -28.20 -0.23 3.74
C ARG A 17 -28.01 -1.65 3.20
N LYS A 18 -28.80 -2.02 2.20
CA LYS A 18 -28.62 -3.32 1.52
C LYS A 18 -27.24 -3.32 0.87
N GLN A 19 -26.38 -4.25 1.29
CA GLN A 19 -25.04 -4.43 0.75
C GLN A 19 -24.98 -5.75 -0.02
N CYS A 20 -24.22 -5.76 -1.09
CA CYS A 20 -23.70 -6.98 -1.70
C CYS A 20 -22.19 -7.04 -1.45
N THR A 21 -21.68 -8.22 -1.16
CA THR A 21 -20.27 -8.44 -0.89
C THR A 21 -19.68 -9.27 -2.01
N ARG A 22 -18.64 -8.75 -2.64
CA ARG A 22 -17.85 -9.50 -3.63
C ARG A 22 -16.76 -10.27 -2.90
N VAL A 23 -16.86 -11.59 -2.86
CA VAL A 23 -15.89 -12.48 -2.21
C VAL A 23 -14.98 -13.08 -3.27
N THR A 24 -13.67 -13.01 -3.05
CA THR A 24 -12.67 -13.69 -3.87
C THR A 24 -12.09 -14.84 -3.05
N THR A 25 -12.21 -16.06 -3.54
CA THR A 25 -11.67 -17.25 -2.86
C THR A 25 -10.16 -17.36 -3.10
N LEU A 26 -9.48 -18.21 -2.33
CA LEU A 26 -8.06 -18.53 -2.53
C LEU A 26 -7.74 -19.07 -3.93
N SER A 27 -8.73 -19.67 -4.61
CA SER A 27 -8.58 -20.15 -5.99
C SER A 27 -8.80 -19.06 -7.05
N GLY A 28 -9.05 -17.81 -6.63
CA GLY A 28 -9.40 -16.68 -7.50
C GLY A 28 -10.85 -16.70 -8.00
N ARG A 29 -11.69 -17.62 -7.52
CA ARG A 29 -13.12 -17.62 -7.86
C ARG A 29 -13.77 -16.41 -7.21
N ARG A 30 -14.57 -15.67 -7.99
CA ARG A 30 -15.31 -14.50 -7.50
C ARG A 30 -16.79 -14.82 -7.39
N ILE A 31 -17.38 -14.51 -6.24
CA ILE A 31 -18.81 -14.66 -5.97
C ILE A 31 -19.37 -13.36 -5.41
N ILE A 32 -20.63 -13.07 -5.71
CA ILE A 32 -21.37 -11.94 -5.16
C ILE A 32 -22.39 -12.49 -4.18
N GLU A 33 -22.18 -12.21 -2.90
CA GLU A 33 -23.11 -12.51 -1.81
C GLU A 33 -24.08 -11.35 -1.63
N THR A 34 -25.38 -11.60 -1.77
CA THR A 34 -26.43 -10.61 -1.53
C THR A 34 -27.38 -11.13 -0.46
N TRP A 35 -27.51 -10.38 0.63
CA TRP A 35 -28.45 -10.71 1.70
C TRP A 35 -29.88 -10.34 1.28
N LYS A 36 -30.79 -11.33 1.28
CA LYS A 36 -32.23 -11.12 1.15
C LYS A 36 -32.91 -11.60 2.44
N GLY A 37 -33.06 -10.69 3.41
CA GLY A 37 -33.57 -11.02 4.73
C GLY A 37 -32.58 -11.89 5.50
N SER A 38 -33.01 -13.08 5.91
CA SER A 38 -32.16 -14.07 6.61
C SER A 38 -31.38 -15.00 5.67
N THR A 39 -31.58 -14.88 4.36
CA THR A 39 -30.99 -15.80 3.37
C THR A 39 -29.92 -15.10 2.55
N VAL A 40 -28.77 -15.76 2.36
CA VAL A 40 -27.70 -15.32 1.47
C VAL A 40 -27.93 -15.90 0.08
N HIS A 41 -28.00 -15.04 -0.93
CA HIS A 41 -27.90 -15.46 -2.33
C HIS A 41 -26.47 -15.28 -2.82
N VAL A 42 -25.92 -16.34 -3.40
CA VAL A 42 -24.57 -16.35 -3.95
C VAL A 42 -24.67 -16.51 -5.47
N VAL A 43 -24.07 -15.59 -6.21
CA VAL A 43 -23.99 -15.64 -7.68
C VAL A 43 -22.53 -15.65 -8.07
N GLU A 44 -22.12 -16.50 -9.01
CA GLU A 44 -20.78 -16.42 -9.58
C GLU A 44 -20.61 -15.13 -10.38
N ASP A 45 -19.53 -14.42 -10.09
CA ASP A 45 -19.10 -13.27 -10.89
C ASP A 45 -18.48 -13.84 -12.18
N ALA A 46 -19.05 -13.50 -13.33
CA ALA A 46 -18.63 -14.01 -14.63
C ALA A 46 -17.29 -13.39 -15.04
N VAL A 47 -16.19 -13.87 -14.44
CA VAL A 47 -14.82 -13.46 -14.77
C VAL A 47 -14.18 -14.52 -15.65
N THR A 48 -13.42 -14.07 -16.65
CA THR A 48 -12.71 -14.91 -17.61
C THR A 48 -11.79 -15.92 -16.89
N PRO A 49 -11.89 -17.22 -17.19
CA PRO A 49 -10.98 -18.22 -16.62
C PRO A 49 -9.52 -17.92 -16.98
N GLY A 50 -8.62 -17.91 -16.00
CA GLY A 50 -7.17 -17.89 -16.22
C GLY A 50 -6.41 -16.61 -15.81
N THR A 51 -7.09 -15.54 -15.36
CA THR A 51 -6.44 -14.30 -14.89
C THR A 51 -6.71 -13.95 -13.43
N ALA A 52 -7.48 -14.76 -12.70
CA ALA A 52 -7.90 -14.43 -11.36
C ALA A 52 -6.92 -14.92 -10.29
N CYS A 53 -6.42 -14.00 -9.46
CA CYS A 53 -5.61 -14.30 -8.29
C CYS A 53 -6.48 -14.59 -7.06
N GLY A 54 -5.96 -15.30 -6.07
CA GLY A 54 -6.66 -15.62 -4.80
C GLY A 54 -6.92 -14.42 -3.87
N TYR A 55 -6.79 -13.20 -4.38
CA TYR A 55 -6.94 -11.93 -3.67
C TYR A 55 -7.63 -10.91 -4.57
N VAL A 56 -8.16 -9.84 -3.97
CA VAL A 56 -8.76 -8.73 -4.71
C VAL A 56 -7.64 -7.86 -5.26
N GLN A 57 -7.46 -7.86 -6.59
CA GLN A 57 -6.57 -6.94 -7.27
C GLN A 57 -7.15 -5.53 -7.23
N ASP A 58 -6.35 -4.57 -6.76
CA ASP A 58 -6.59 -3.14 -6.95
C ASP A 58 -5.79 -2.69 -8.17
N ASN A 59 -6.48 -2.10 -9.15
CA ASN A 59 -5.88 -1.56 -10.37
C ASN A 59 -5.97 -0.03 -10.41
N SER A 60 -6.44 0.59 -9.33
CA SER A 60 -6.43 2.04 -9.20
C SER A 60 -5.01 2.50 -8.89
N TRP A 61 -4.55 3.50 -9.63
CA TRP A 61 -3.22 4.08 -9.44
C TRP A 61 -3.26 4.99 -8.22
N ASP A 62 -2.40 4.74 -7.23
CA ASP A 62 -2.30 5.58 -6.04
C ASP A 62 -1.15 6.58 -6.18
N LEU A 63 -1.46 7.77 -6.72
CA LEU A 63 -0.49 8.85 -6.90
C LEU A 63 -0.34 9.76 -5.67
N GLN A 64 -0.77 9.31 -4.49
CA GLN A 64 -0.61 10.06 -3.26
C GLN A 64 0.86 10.14 -2.84
N VAL A 65 1.25 11.31 -2.33
CA VAL A 65 2.60 11.60 -1.85
C VAL A 65 2.50 12.22 -0.46
N GLY A 66 3.05 11.52 0.53
CA GLY A 66 3.24 12.01 1.89
C GLY A 66 4.52 12.86 1.99
N VAL A 67 4.42 14.05 2.60
CA VAL A 67 5.57 14.90 2.88
C VAL A 67 5.97 14.71 4.34
N ILE A 68 7.12 14.07 4.59
CA ILE A 68 7.64 13.88 5.95
C ILE A 68 8.49 15.08 6.36
N LYS A 69 9.41 15.50 5.50
CA LYS A 69 10.25 16.70 5.66
C LYS A 69 10.32 17.46 4.33
N PRO A 70 10.75 18.74 4.31
CA PRO A 70 10.92 19.50 3.07
C PRO A 70 11.88 18.87 2.05
N TYR A 71 12.70 17.89 2.46
CA TYR A 71 13.62 17.12 1.61
C TYR A 71 13.25 15.62 1.49
N LEU A 72 12.26 15.13 2.26
CA LEU A 72 11.92 13.71 2.39
C LEU A 72 10.44 13.48 2.11
N LEU A 73 10.14 12.77 1.02
CA LEU A 73 8.78 12.38 0.66
C LEU A 73 8.62 10.87 0.84
N LEU A 74 7.37 10.43 0.80
CA LEU A 74 6.96 9.04 0.86
C LEU A 74 5.86 8.84 -0.16
N ALA A 75 5.99 7.86 -1.05
CA ALA A 75 4.96 7.60 -2.05
C ALA A 75 5.03 6.15 -2.52
N SER A 76 3.97 5.68 -3.17
CA SER A 76 3.88 4.33 -3.73
C SER A 76 4.81 4.13 -4.94
N GLN A 77 4.88 2.90 -5.44
CA GLN A 77 5.48 2.61 -6.74
C GLN A 77 4.85 3.45 -7.86
N ASP A 78 3.52 3.57 -7.88
CA ASP A 78 2.77 4.28 -8.91
C ASP A 78 3.21 5.74 -9.02
N ALA A 79 3.37 6.43 -7.88
CA ALA A 79 3.86 7.80 -7.83
C ALA A 79 5.31 7.94 -8.31
N ALA A 80 6.16 6.94 -8.05
CA ALA A 80 7.54 6.90 -8.56
C ALA A 80 7.63 6.58 -10.07
N GLN A 81 6.59 5.98 -10.65
CA GLN A 81 6.52 5.71 -12.09
C GLN A 81 5.80 6.82 -12.87
N ASP A 82 5.17 7.78 -12.18
CA ASP A 82 4.53 8.93 -12.82
C ASP A 82 5.45 10.16 -12.88
N PHE A 83 5.92 10.47 -14.09
CA PHE A 83 6.79 11.63 -14.33
C PHE A 83 6.15 12.96 -13.91
N GLY A 84 4.83 13.09 -14.06
CA GLY A 84 4.09 14.31 -13.69
C GLY A 84 4.19 14.59 -12.19
N THR A 85 4.00 13.55 -11.38
CA THR A 85 4.13 13.57 -9.92
C THR A 85 5.55 13.88 -9.50
N LEU A 86 6.56 13.18 -10.04
CA LEU A 86 7.96 13.45 -9.73
C LEU A 86 8.35 14.91 -10.02
N ARG A 87 7.92 15.44 -11.17
CA ARG A 87 8.18 16.83 -11.57
C ARG A 87 7.45 17.84 -10.68
N LYS A 88 6.20 17.57 -10.31
CA LYS A 88 5.40 18.42 -9.42
C LYS A 88 6.09 18.61 -8.07
N PHE A 89 6.67 17.54 -7.53
CA PHE A 89 7.39 17.55 -6.26
C PHE A 89 8.88 17.89 -6.38
N LYS A 90 9.38 18.14 -7.60
CA LYS A 90 10.77 18.51 -7.90
C LYS A 90 11.80 17.45 -7.42
N VAL A 91 11.41 16.19 -7.53
CA VAL A 91 12.24 15.03 -7.17
C VAL A 91 13.55 15.06 -7.94
N SER A 92 14.63 14.71 -7.25
CA SER A 92 15.96 14.53 -7.85
C SER A 92 16.62 13.20 -7.50
N HIS A 93 16.30 12.64 -6.32
CA HIS A 93 16.88 11.41 -5.78
C HIS A 93 15.77 10.43 -5.42
N ILE A 94 15.86 9.18 -5.84
CA ILE A 94 14.85 8.15 -5.55
C ILE A 94 15.54 6.95 -4.90
N LEU A 95 15.12 6.61 -3.67
CA LEU A 95 15.50 5.37 -3.01
C LEU A 95 14.43 4.31 -3.24
N ASN A 96 14.72 3.38 -4.14
CA ASN A 96 13.89 2.22 -4.34
C ASN A 96 14.28 1.14 -3.31
N VAL A 97 13.38 0.82 -2.38
CA VAL A 97 13.58 -0.23 -1.37
C VAL A 97 12.81 -1.52 -1.68
N ALA A 98 12.24 -1.64 -2.88
CA ALA A 98 11.40 -2.78 -3.26
C ALA A 98 12.22 -3.88 -3.96
N TYR A 99 11.85 -5.13 -3.69
CA TYR A 99 12.36 -6.28 -4.43
C TYR A 99 11.70 -6.38 -5.81
N GLY A 100 12.50 -6.48 -6.87
CA GLY A 100 12.02 -6.80 -8.22
C GLY A 100 11.28 -5.67 -8.95
N VAL A 101 11.31 -4.44 -8.43
CA VAL A 101 10.70 -3.28 -9.09
C VAL A 101 11.77 -2.48 -9.85
N GLU A 102 11.53 -2.26 -11.14
CA GLU A 102 12.44 -1.49 -11.99
C GLU A 102 12.25 0.02 -11.81
N ASN A 103 13.37 0.75 -11.89
CA ASN A 103 13.38 2.21 -11.82
C ASN A 103 12.92 2.82 -13.15
N ALA A 104 12.00 3.78 -13.08
CA ALA A 104 11.60 4.56 -14.25
C ALA A 104 12.54 5.77 -14.44
N PHE A 105 12.67 6.28 -15.67
CA PHE A 105 13.39 7.55 -15.95
C PHE A 105 14.82 7.60 -15.38
N THR A 106 15.57 6.51 -15.46
CA THR A 106 16.92 6.36 -14.85
C THR A 106 17.93 7.43 -15.27
N ASP A 107 17.73 8.04 -16.44
CA ASP A 107 18.61 9.11 -16.96
C ASP A 107 18.31 10.50 -16.35
N LEU A 108 17.20 10.64 -15.63
CA LEU A 108 16.70 11.92 -15.12
C LEU A 108 16.81 12.08 -13.60
N PHE A 109 16.95 10.97 -12.87
CA PHE A 109 16.98 10.96 -11.41
C PHE A 109 18.17 10.12 -10.90
N ILE A 110 18.67 10.49 -9.73
CA ILE A 110 19.73 9.74 -9.04
C ILE A 110 19.07 8.63 -8.24
N TYR A 111 19.39 7.39 -8.57
CA TYR A 111 18.79 6.22 -7.92
C TYR A 111 19.74 5.54 -6.95
N LYS A 112 19.15 5.07 -5.86
CA LYS A 112 19.71 4.03 -5.01
C LYS A 112 18.66 2.92 -4.91
N THR A 113 19.03 1.70 -5.23
CA THR A 113 18.12 0.54 -5.16
C THR A 113 18.63 -0.43 -4.11
N LEU A 114 17.80 -0.71 -3.11
CA LEU A 114 18.00 -1.72 -2.08
C LEU A 114 16.90 -2.75 -2.23
N SER A 115 17.26 -3.96 -2.64
CA SER A 115 16.30 -5.03 -2.90
C SER A 115 15.86 -5.68 -1.58
N ILE A 116 14.91 -5.05 -0.87
CA ILE A 116 14.41 -5.52 0.43
C ILE A 116 13.11 -6.30 0.22
N LEU A 117 13.05 -7.51 0.78
CA LEU A 117 11.84 -8.33 0.78
C LEU A 117 10.94 -7.95 1.97
N ASP A 118 9.65 -7.77 1.71
CA ASP A 118 8.63 -7.57 2.74
C ASP A 118 8.24 -8.92 3.38
N LEU A 119 9.16 -9.44 4.21
CA LEU A 119 8.99 -10.69 4.94
C LEU A 119 9.25 -10.43 6.43
N PRO A 120 8.55 -11.15 7.33
CA PRO A 120 8.77 -11.01 8.77
C PRO A 120 10.21 -11.37 9.18
N ASP A 121 10.86 -12.24 8.42
CA ASP A 121 12.25 -12.66 8.67
C ASP A 121 13.29 -11.68 8.12
N THR A 122 12.88 -10.66 7.34
CA THR A 122 13.80 -9.66 6.82
C THR A 122 14.22 -8.70 7.92
N VAL A 123 15.52 -8.70 8.23
CA VAL A 123 16.13 -7.77 9.20
C VAL A 123 16.28 -6.39 8.56
N ILE A 124 15.20 -5.61 8.51
CA ILE A 124 15.18 -4.30 7.83
C ILE A 124 16.19 -3.30 8.41
N THR A 125 16.54 -3.44 9.68
CA THR A 125 17.48 -2.55 10.39
C THR A 125 18.89 -2.60 9.83
N SER A 126 19.29 -3.69 9.16
CA SER A 126 20.61 -3.78 8.52
C SER A 126 20.77 -2.85 7.31
N TYR A 127 19.67 -2.37 6.74
CA TYR A 127 19.65 -1.46 5.59
C TYR A 127 19.58 0.02 6.00
N PHE A 128 19.28 0.31 7.27
CA PHE A 128 19.02 1.67 7.73
C PHE A 128 20.21 2.61 7.52
N ASP A 129 21.42 2.16 7.83
CA ASP A 129 22.62 2.99 7.65
C ASP A 129 22.80 3.42 6.19
N GLU A 130 22.57 2.51 5.24
CA GLU A 130 22.69 2.78 3.81
C GLU A 130 21.56 3.71 3.31
N CYS A 131 20.32 3.50 3.78
CA CYS A 131 19.20 4.40 3.52
C CYS A 131 19.49 5.81 4.03
N PHE A 132 19.96 5.94 5.27
CA PHE A 132 20.23 7.23 5.90
C PHE A 132 21.38 7.96 5.23
N GLN A 133 22.44 7.27 4.83
CA GLN A 133 23.52 7.88 4.05
C GLN A 133 23.00 8.50 2.75
N PHE A 134 22.14 7.79 2.01
CA PHE A 134 21.55 8.31 0.79
C PHE A 134 20.61 9.50 1.04
N ILE A 135 19.77 9.43 2.07
CA ILE A 135 18.87 10.53 2.47
C ILE A 135 19.68 11.78 2.85
N ASN A 136 20.71 11.63 3.68
CA ASN A 136 21.54 12.74 4.14
C ASN A 136 22.34 13.37 2.99
N GLN A 137 22.79 12.56 2.03
CA GLN A 137 23.41 13.06 0.81
C GLN A 137 22.42 13.93 0.02
N ALA A 138 21.22 13.42 -0.25
CA ALA A 138 20.18 14.14 -1.00
C ALA A 138 19.74 15.44 -0.30
N GLU A 139 19.70 15.45 1.03
CA GLU A 139 19.43 16.65 1.83
C GLU A 139 20.49 17.74 1.60
N SER A 140 21.78 17.36 1.62
CA SER A 140 22.89 18.30 1.43
C SER A 140 22.93 18.95 0.04
N GLU A 141 22.37 18.29 -0.96
CA GLU A 141 22.31 18.76 -2.35
C GLU A 141 21.07 19.65 -2.64
N VAL A 142 20.27 19.98 -1.60
CA VAL A 142 19.17 20.98 -1.59
C VAL A 142 18.03 20.68 -2.59
N LYS A 143 17.96 19.47 -3.14
CA LYS A 143 16.93 19.07 -4.12
C LYS A 143 16.12 17.87 -3.60
N CYS A 144 15.10 18.18 -2.82
CA CYS A 144 14.14 17.23 -2.25
C CYS A 144 13.54 16.25 -3.27
N ALA A 145 13.47 14.96 -2.92
CA ALA A 145 12.21 14.22 -2.66
C ALA A 145 12.39 12.71 -2.86
N PHE A 146 12.27 11.97 -1.75
CA PHE A 146 12.41 10.52 -1.65
C PHE A 146 11.10 9.80 -2.02
N VAL A 147 11.15 8.65 -2.67
CA VAL A 147 9.95 7.80 -2.87
C VAL A 147 10.31 6.40 -2.43
N THR A 148 9.85 5.97 -1.25
CA THR A 148 9.95 4.55 -0.86
C THR A 148 8.89 3.77 -1.61
N GLN A 149 9.27 3.09 -2.68
CA GLN A 149 8.33 2.14 -3.30
C GLN A 149 7.98 1.06 -2.27
N HIS A 150 6.73 1.06 -1.80
CA HIS A 150 6.16 -0.06 -1.09
C HIS A 150 5.15 -0.75 -2.00
N PHE A 151 5.26 -2.07 -2.03
CA PHE A 151 4.38 -2.98 -2.73
C PHE A 151 3.15 -3.17 -1.82
N CYS A 152 1.96 -2.77 -2.26
CA CYS A 152 0.73 -3.16 -1.58
C CYS A 152 0.50 -4.66 -1.77
N ILE A 153 1.11 -5.51 -0.95
CA ILE A 153 0.54 -6.85 -0.72
C ILE A 153 -0.54 -6.65 0.32
N VAL A 154 -1.79 -6.78 -0.11
CA VAL A 154 -2.93 -7.03 0.79
C VAL A 154 -2.48 -8.15 1.73
N PRO A 155 -2.42 -7.93 3.05
CA PRO A 155 -1.86 -8.92 3.96
C PRO A 155 -2.56 -10.24 3.72
N GLN A 156 -1.79 -11.32 3.49
CA GLN A 156 -2.34 -12.64 3.72
C GLN A 156 -2.93 -12.61 5.13
N ALA A 157 -4.21 -12.95 5.21
CA ALA A 157 -5.05 -12.74 6.37
C ALA A 157 -4.31 -12.87 7.71
N GLY A 158 -4.13 -11.75 8.41
CA GLY A 158 -3.79 -11.75 9.84
C GLY A 158 -2.47 -11.11 10.27
N THR A 159 -1.60 -10.63 9.37
CA THR A 159 -0.39 -9.90 9.79
C THR A 159 -0.60 -8.40 9.69
N GLU A 160 -0.63 -7.74 10.84
CA GLU A 160 -0.64 -6.29 10.94
C GLU A 160 0.68 -5.74 10.36
N VAL A 161 0.57 -4.99 9.25
CA VAL A 161 1.67 -4.23 8.61
C VAL A 161 2.13 -2.96 9.38
N PRO A 162 1.52 -2.44 10.47
CA PRO A 162 1.89 -1.12 10.98
C PRO A 162 3.21 -1.10 11.77
N ILE A 163 3.76 -2.22 12.24
CA ILE A 163 4.83 -2.18 13.26
C ILE A 163 6.19 -1.72 12.69
N GLN A 164 6.57 -2.15 11.50
CA GLN A 164 7.89 -1.82 10.94
C GLN A 164 7.98 -0.39 10.37
N PHE A 165 6.86 0.16 9.90
CA PHE A 165 6.83 1.52 9.33
C PHE A 165 6.75 2.61 10.40
N ASP A 166 5.99 2.37 11.48
CA ASP A 166 5.98 3.22 12.68
C ASP A 166 7.39 3.34 13.26
N LEU A 167 8.23 2.31 13.11
CA LEU A 167 9.61 2.32 13.55
C LEU A 167 10.48 3.29 12.75
N MET A 168 10.36 3.32 11.41
CA MET A 168 11.06 4.27 10.55
C MET A 168 10.56 5.71 10.75
N GLU A 169 9.24 5.92 10.82
CA GLU A 169 8.64 7.23 11.12
C GLU A 169 9.12 7.77 12.47
N ARG A 170 9.17 6.94 13.51
CA ARG A 170 9.71 7.32 14.84
C ARG A 170 11.21 7.58 14.83
N TYR A 171 11.97 6.91 13.96
CA TYR A 171 13.42 7.12 13.86
C TYR A 171 13.79 8.37 13.05
N LEU A 172 12.90 8.83 12.17
CA LEU A 172 13.11 10.00 11.31
C LEU A 172 12.60 11.32 11.93
N ARG A 173 11.74 11.25 12.96
CA ARG A 173 11.31 12.40 13.78
C ARG A 173 12.32 12.72 14.86
#